data_AF-A0A6A7B2I3-F1
#
_entry.id   AF-A0A6A7B2I3-F1
#
_cell.length_a   1.000
_cell.length_b   1.000
_cell.length_c   1.000
_cell.angle_alpha   90.00
_cell.angle_beta   90.00
_cell.angle_gamma   90.00
#
_symmetry.space_group_name_H-M   'P 1'
#
loop_
_entity.id
_entity.type
_entity.pdbx_description
1 polymer ?
#
loop_
_entity_poly.entity_id
_entity_poly.type
_entity_poly.pdbx_seq_one_letter_code
_entity_poly.pdbx_strand_id
1 'polypeptide(L)'
;MSAAFMSMLQNMQPRSNRSLQDLIDSNDQLTGMDALELRGWASNNPLIPTRDLTDPLGKVLLSTVNGNWDALQNYINSRKASLGDDEAATEIVQDELYAARWGPTRLPIYNVILQFFFFAPENESKLLNLTRYLTTTIRVPIDATDATGATALYWSISTKPFAVPTFAQLLFSAGGSVNTRNRFGGTTGSEIAQADVHGDTSKNVEMMRWFVQHGGDVHAKDNDGMNVRMLVDMMKKKVPGMNEVLEQGRGERKEGECENCGREGGLKKLTYSNLSKMRLNPDNDSSSFPKRADLPHISGTPEGAAWFWGGSDELGRLNLLTNERIAKATRENVQTGEVVPLDLPLNIPGPTFFGRKPMKHRIKSIGKGAFDDEIEINTQSSSQWDGFRHFADPKSGAHYNGCFSDVIMAEIAEADDNESEATPEEEDKPRRLGIDAWAKRGIVGRGVLLDIYAWAQANGTHYNPFTTHYITTSDLLACAKAQNTTFQAGDILLIRTGWLSHYFSLTPSQKATQSKLNLDAHAYAGLEASDAMKDFLHDNYFAAAVCDNANFEAWPPPSLQESLHACLLPLWGMPIGELWDLERLGRVCKEKERWTFLVTSAPGNVPGGVGSPPNALALF
;
A
#
# COMPACT_ATOMS: atom_id res chain seq x y z
N MET A 1 12.97 -14.90 37.80
CA MET A 1 12.65 -14.54 36.39
C MET A 1 11.48 -15.39 35.94
N SER A 2 10.59 -14.88 35.09
CA SER A 2 9.43 -15.66 34.62
C SER A 2 9.88 -16.86 33.77
N ALA A 3 9.07 -17.91 33.69
CA ALA A 3 9.35 -19.08 32.84
C ALA A 3 9.52 -18.69 31.35
N ALA A 4 8.78 -17.67 30.90
CA ALA A 4 8.88 -17.13 29.55
C ALA A 4 10.26 -16.50 29.26
N PHE A 5 10.84 -15.76 30.22
CA PHE A 5 12.17 -15.15 30.05
C PHE A 5 13.28 -16.21 30.01
N MET A 6 13.18 -17.24 30.84
CA MET A 6 14.14 -18.36 30.80
C MET A 6 14.04 -19.14 29.48
N SER A 7 12.83 -19.34 28.96
CA SER A 7 12.61 -19.97 27.65
C SER A 7 13.14 -19.11 26.50
N MET A 8 12.99 -17.78 26.55
CA MET A 8 13.56 -16.86 25.56
C MET A 8 15.09 -16.94 25.55
N LEU A 9 15.74 -16.88 26.72
CA LEU A 9 17.20 -16.99 26.81
C LEU A 9 17.73 -18.34 26.29
N GLN A 10 16.99 -19.43 26.52
CA GLN A 10 17.34 -20.76 26.03
C GLN A 10 17.12 -20.95 24.52
N ASN A 11 16.22 -20.17 23.91
CA ASN A 11 15.85 -20.25 22.50
C ASN A 11 16.43 -19.11 21.65
N MET A 12 17.28 -18.25 22.21
CA MET A 12 17.93 -17.19 21.45
C MET A 12 18.78 -17.77 20.33
N GLN A 13 18.59 -17.24 19.12
CA GLN A 13 19.39 -17.63 17.97
C GLN A 13 20.87 -17.30 18.21
N PRO A 14 21.79 -18.26 17.97
CA PRO A 14 23.21 -18.02 18.10
C PRO A 14 23.68 -16.98 17.07
N ARG A 15 24.84 -16.36 17.32
CA ARG A 15 25.42 -15.35 16.43
C ARG A 15 25.65 -15.95 15.04
N SER A 16 25.18 -15.26 14.01
CA SER A 16 25.46 -15.65 12.62
C SER A 16 26.92 -15.38 12.23
N ASN A 17 27.34 -15.88 11.07
CA ASN A 17 28.68 -15.62 10.52
C ASN A 17 28.82 -14.20 9.92
N ARG A 18 27.79 -13.35 10.01
CA ARG A 18 27.82 -11.98 9.46
C ARG A 18 28.71 -11.09 10.29
N SER A 19 29.49 -10.24 9.65
CA SER A 19 30.25 -9.21 10.36
C SER A 19 29.31 -8.14 10.95
N LEU A 20 29.79 -7.38 11.94
CA LEU A 20 29.05 -6.23 12.45
C LEU A 20 28.77 -5.19 11.35
N GLN A 21 29.71 -5.00 10.42
CA GLN A 21 29.52 -4.10 9.27
C GLN A 21 28.36 -4.59 8.38
N ASP A 22 28.25 -5.89 8.13
CA ASP A 22 27.13 -6.46 7.39
C ASP A 22 25.79 -6.24 8.10
N LEU A 23 25.77 -6.24 9.44
CA LEU A 23 24.56 -5.91 10.22
C LEU A 23 24.22 -4.42 10.13
N ILE A 24 25.23 -3.54 10.13
CA ILE A 24 25.06 -2.09 10.03
C ILE A 24 24.52 -1.71 8.65
N ASP A 25 25.07 -2.29 7.58
CA ASP A 25 24.75 -1.90 6.22
C ASP A 25 23.42 -2.47 5.71
N SER A 26 22.94 -3.56 6.32
CA SER A 26 21.64 -4.14 5.96
C SER A 26 20.44 -3.44 6.62
N ASN A 27 19.26 -3.69 6.07
CA ASN A 27 17.96 -3.20 6.59
C ASN A 27 17.01 -4.36 6.96
N ASP A 28 17.51 -5.59 6.98
CA ASP A 28 16.74 -6.77 7.34
C ASP A 28 16.38 -6.81 8.83
N GLN A 29 15.35 -7.60 9.14
CA GLN A 29 14.96 -7.92 10.50
C GLN A 29 15.99 -8.86 11.14
N LEU A 30 16.32 -8.60 12.41
CA LEU A 30 17.32 -9.30 13.18
C LEU A 30 16.69 -9.97 14.42
N THR A 31 17.28 -11.08 14.84
CA THR A 31 16.91 -11.87 16.03
C THR A 31 18.13 -12.23 16.87
N GLY A 32 17.91 -12.62 18.13
CA GLY A 32 18.94 -13.22 18.97
C GLY A 32 20.24 -12.40 19.09
N MET A 33 21.38 -13.07 18.95
CA MET A 33 22.69 -12.44 19.18
C MET A 33 23.07 -11.36 18.15
N ASP A 34 22.60 -11.45 16.91
CA ASP A 34 22.83 -10.44 15.88
C ASP A 34 22.11 -9.12 16.26
N ALA A 35 20.87 -9.24 16.74
CA ALA A 35 20.10 -8.10 17.23
C ALA A 35 20.77 -7.43 18.44
N LEU A 36 21.26 -8.24 19.40
CA LEU A 36 21.96 -7.74 20.59
C LEU A 36 23.26 -7.02 20.24
N GLU A 37 24.04 -7.53 19.29
CA GLU A 37 25.29 -6.90 18.88
C GLU A 37 25.05 -5.54 18.21
N LEU A 38 24.12 -5.45 17.25
CA LEU A 38 23.79 -4.17 16.61
C LEU A 38 23.27 -3.15 17.63
N ARG A 39 22.42 -3.58 18.57
CA ARG A 39 21.90 -2.73 19.65
C ARG A 39 23.04 -2.21 20.53
N GLY A 40 23.93 -3.09 20.98
CA GLY A 40 25.09 -2.73 21.80
C GLY A 40 26.06 -1.80 21.09
N TRP A 41 26.31 -2.03 19.79
CA TRP A 41 27.11 -1.13 18.97
C TRP A 41 26.47 0.25 18.84
N ALA A 42 25.17 0.32 18.54
CA ALA A 42 24.47 1.59 18.36
C ALA A 42 24.50 2.44 19.65
N SER A 43 24.32 1.81 20.82
CA SER A 43 24.43 2.50 22.12
C SER A 43 25.82 3.06 22.41
N ASN A 44 26.88 2.39 21.93
CA ASN A 44 28.27 2.82 22.16
C ASN A 44 28.77 3.82 21.11
N ASN A 45 28.04 4.03 20.01
CA ASN A 45 28.47 4.89 18.91
C ASN A 45 27.42 5.98 18.61
N PRO A 46 27.04 6.81 19.59
CA PRO A 46 26.06 7.86 19.36
C PRO A 46 26.59 8.90 18.37
N LEU A 47 25.66 9.59 17.71
CA LEU A 47 25.96 10.82 16.99
C LEU A 47 26.48 11.88 17.97
N ILE A 48 27.57 12.54 17.59
CA ILE A 48 28.13 13.70 18.26
C ILE A 48 27.98 14.88 17.29
N PRO A 49 27.11 15.87 17.57
CA PRO A 49 26.76 16.91 16.58
C PRO A 49 27.96 17.65 15.98
N THR A 50 28.93 18.02 16.81
CA THR A 50 30.14 18.74 16.36
C THR A 50 31.11 17.88 15.54
N ARG A 51 31.05 16.55 15.68
CA ARG A 51 31.87 15.59 14.93
C ARG A 51 31.21 15.19 13.62
N ASP A 52 29.90 14.97 13.64
CA ASP A 52 29.19 14.22 12.60
C ASP A 52 28.35 15.10 11.66
N LEU A 53 27.95 16.31 12.06
CA LEU A 53 27.17 17.23 11.22
C LEU A 53 28.09 18.07 10.32
N THR A 54 28.81 17.41 9.41
CA THR A 54 29.90 18.04 8.63
C THR A 54 29.50 18.44 7.20
N ASP A 55 28.46 17.85 6.64
CA ASP A 55 27.93 18.24 5.33
C ASP A 55 27.20 19.61 5.40
N PRO A 56 26.86 20.22 4.26
CA PRO A 56 26.20 21.54 4.25
C PRO A 56 24.92 21.60 5.08
N LEU A 57 24.03 20.61 4.98
CA LEU A 57 22.76 20.57 5.71
C LEU A 57 22.99 20.33 7.20
N GLY A 58 23.89 19.42 7.56
CA GLY A 58 24.30 19.16 8.94
C GLY A 58 24.89 20.41 9.61
N LYS A 59 25.76 21.14 8.91
CA LYS A 59 26.31 22.42 9.40
C LYS A 59 25.23 23.47 9.62
N VAL A 60 24.23 23.52 8.73
CA VAL A 60 23.07 24.40 8.88
C VAL A 60 22.26 24.02 10.12
N LEU A 61 21.97 22.73 10.35
CA LEU A 61 21.29 22.25 11.56
C LEU A 61 22.07 22.61 12.83
N LEU A 62 23.38 22.41 12.84
CA LEU A 62 24.25 22.78 13.95
C LEU A 62 24.25 24.30 14.19
N SER A 63 24.28 25.10 13.12
CA SER A 63 24.17 26.56 13.20
C SER A 63 22.81 27.01 13.76
N THR A 64 21.72 26.32 13.40
CA THR A 64 20.36 26.60 13.87
C THR A 64 20.27 26.51 15.39
N VAL A 65 20.79 25.43 15.97
CA VAL A 65 20.73 25.24 17.43
C VAL A 65 21.77 26.05 18.20
N ASN A 66 22.82 26.54 17.52
CA ASN A 66 23.80 27.49 18.09
C ASN A 66 23.35 28.96 18.00
N GLY A 67 22.06 29.22 17.75
CA GLY A 67 21.45 30.55 17.85
C GLY A 67 20.98 31.16 16.53
N ASN A 68 21.34 30.59 15.37
CA ASN A 68 20.90 31.07 14.05
C ASN A 68 19.62 30.35 13.59
N TRP A 69 18.51 30.57 14.31
CA TRP A 69 17.29 29.78 14.18
C TRP A 69 16.64 29.79 12.78
N ASP A 70 16.95 30.80 11.95
CA ASP A 70 16.45 30.91 10.58
C ASP A 70 17.31 30.16 9.55
N ALA A 71 18.47 29.61 9.93
CA ALA A 71 19.43 29.03 8.99
C ALA A 71 18.86 27.88 8.16
N LEU A 72 18.11 26.94 8.78
CA LEU A 72 17.51 25.81 8.06
C LEU A 72 16.42 26.27 7.09
N GLN A 73 15.56 27.19 7.52
CA GLN A 73 14.51 27.76 6.67
C GLN A 73 15.11 28.52 5.49
N ASN A 74 16.15 29.31 5.72
CA ASN A 74 16.85 30.03 4.66
C ASN A 74 17.55 29.07 3.67
N TYR A 75 18.14 27.98 4.17
CA TYR A 75 18.72 26.94 3.33
C TYR A 75 17.66 26.29 2.42
N ILE A 76 16.52 25.88 2.99
CA ILE A 76 15.41 25.27 2.27
C ILE A 76 14.84 26.22 1.20
N ASN A 77 14.55 27.47 1.58
CA ASN A 77 14.02 28.47 0.64
C ASN A 77 15.00 28.74 -0.50
N SER A 78 16.30 28.85 -0.20
CA SER A 78 17.33 29.05 -1.23
C SER A 78 17.44 27.84 -2.16
N ARG A 79 17.30 26.63 -1.62
CA ARG A 79 17.33 25.39 -2.39
C ARG A 79 16.13 25.31 -3.34
N LYS A 80 14.93 25.60 -2.84
CA LYS A 80 13.71 25.69 -3.65
C LYS A 80 13.84 26.71 -4.78
N ALA A 81 14.30 27.92 -4.46
CA ALA A 81 14.51 28.97 -5.46
C ALA A 81 15.51 28.54 -6.55
N SER A 82 16.56 27.78 -6.20
CA SER A 82 17.52 27.25 -7.19
C SER A 82 16.93 26.18 -8.12
N LEU A 83 15.79 25.59 -7.75
CA LEU A 83 15.12 24.49 -8.45
C LEU A 83 13.86 24.94 -9.22
N GLY A 84 13.47 26.22 -9.14
CA GLY A 84 12.30 26.77 -9.82
C GLY A 84 11.12 27.14 -8.91
N ASP A 85 11.22 26.85 -7.59
CA ASP A 85 10.21 27.15 -6.55
C ASP A 85 8.77 26.66 -6.83
N ASP A 86 8.65 25.57 -7.57
CA ASP A 86 7.39 24.88 -7.85
C ASP A 86 7.17 23.66 -6.90
N GLU A 87 6.10 22.90 -7.14
CA GLU A 87 5.80 21.71 -6.34
C GLU A 87 6.89 20.63 -6.51
N ALA A 88 7.41 20.44 -7.72
CA ALA A 88 8.52 19.52 -7.99
C ALA A 88 9.79 19.90 -7.22
N ALA A 89 10.12 21.19 -7.13
CA ALA A 89 11.21 21.69 -6.30
C ALA A 89 10.98 21.42 -4.81
N THR A 90 9.73 21.46 -4.35
CA THR A 90 9.35 21.11 -2.97
C THR A 90 9.56 19.63 -2.70
N GLU A 91 9.13 18.75 -3.61
CA GLU A 91 9.35 17.29 -3.50
C GLU A 91 10.84 16.93 -3.46
N ILE A 92 11.66 17.53 -4.33
CA ILE A 92 13.11 17.32 -4.32
C ILE A 92 13.71 17.69 -2.96
N VAL A 93 13.31 18.83 -2.38
CA VAL A 93 13.81 19.24 -1.06
C VAL A 93 13.30 18.33 0.05
N GLN A 94 12.05 17.85 -0.03
CA GLN A 94 11.52 16.84 0.91
C GLN A 94 12.37 15.58 0.87
N ASP A 95 12.70 15.08 -0.32
CA ASP A 95 13.53 13.89 -0.51
C ASP A 95 14.96 14.10 -0.01
N GLU A 96 15.58 15.26 -0.27
CA GLU A 96 16.91 15.61 0.26
C GLU A 96 16.93 15.60 1.80
N LEU A 97 15.95 16.25 2.44
CA LEU A 97 15.82 16.30 3.90
C LEU A 97 15.51 14.91 4.49
N TYR A 98 14.67 14.14 3.81
CA TYR A 98 14.31 12.78 4.20
C TYR A 98 15.46 11.79 4.06
N ALA A 99 16.30 11.92 3.04
CA ALA A 99 17.43 11.04 2.75
C ALA A 99 18.65 11.32 3.63
N ALA A 100 18.73 12.52 4.22
CA ALA A 100 19.88 12.92 5.03
C ALA A 100 20.09 12.01 6.26
N ARG A 101 21.33 11.52 6.44
CA ARG A 101 21.71 10.60 7.52
C ARG A 101 23.03 11.08 8.13
N TRP A 102 23.09 11.13 9.45
CA TRP A 102 24.28 11.59 10.17
C TRP A 102 24.78 10.60 11.21
N GLY A 103 26.10 10.63 11.43
CA GLY A 103 26.79 9.83 12.45
C GLY A 103 26.77 8.32 12.18
N PRO A 104 27.41 7.54 13.08
CA PRO A 104 27.56 6.09 12.89
C PRO A 104 26.21 5.38 12.75
N THR A 105 25.23 5.75 13.58
CA THR A 105 23.90 5.12 13.58
C THR A 105 22.97 5.66 12.50
N ARG A 106 23.46 6.45 11.53
CA ARG A 106 22.67 6.99 10.41
C ARG A 106 21.39 7.70 10.88
N LEU A 107 21.50 8.62 11.84
CA LEU A 107 20.33 9.32 12.37
C LEU A 107 19.71 10.22 11.30
N PRO A 108 18.38 10.15 11.08
CA PRO A 108 17.67 11.09 10.22
C PRO A 108 17.40 12.42 10.92
N ILE A 109 16.93 13.42 10.16
CA ILE A 109 16.78 14.81 10.61
C ILE A 109 15.96 14.96 11.90
N TYR A 110 14.84 14.25 12.02
CA TYR A 110 14.01 14.34 13.23
C TYR A 110 14.67 13.68 14.45
N ASN A 111 15.50 12.64 14.27
CA ASN A 111 16.26 12.05 15.37
C ASN A 111 17.37 13.01 15.83
N VAL A 112 18.00 13.75 14.90
CA VAL A 112 18.98 14.80 15.25
C VAL A 112 18.30 15.93 16.02
N ILE A 113 17.12 16.39 15.57
CA ILE A 113 16.33 17.40 16.29
C ILE A 113 15.96 16.91 17.70
N LEU A 114 15.57 15.65 17.85
CA LEU A 114 15.28 15.05 19.15
C LEU A 114 16.49 15.14 20.10
N GLN A 115 17.72 14.94 19.61
CA GLN A 115 18.91 15.08 20.45
C GLN A 115 19.08 16.51 20.99
N PHE A 116 18.67 17.53 20.23
CA PHE A 116 18.79 18.91 20.67
C PHE A 116 17.85 19.26 21.84
N PHE A 117 16.75 18.53 22.05
CA PHE A 117 15.95 18.68 23.28
C PHE A 117 16.75 18.29 24.53
N PHE A 118 17.75 17.41 24.40
CA PHE A 118 18.63 17.04 25.50
C PHE A 118 19.80 18.00 25.66
N PHE A 119 20.40 18.47 24.56
CA PHE A 119 21.58 19.36 24.60
C PHE A 119 21.25 20.84 24.83
N ALA A 120 20.05 21.29 24.46
CA ALA A 120 19.61 22.68 24.54
C ALA A 120 18.14 22.78 25.02
N PRO A 121 17.82 22.26 26.22
CA PRO A 121 16.45 22.19 26.72
C PRO A 121 15.77 23.56 26.85
N GLU A 122 16.53 24.64 27.05
CA GLU A 122 16.03 26.01 27.10
C GLU A 122 15.42 26.51 25.78
N ASN A 123 15.69 25.80 24.67
CA ASN A 123 15.19 26.13 23.33
C ASN A 123 14.00 25.25 22.88
N GLU A 124 13.31 24.56 23.81
CA GLU A 124 12.20 23.64 23.52
C GLU A 124 11.19 24.22 22.52
N SER A 125 10.66 25.41 22.78
CA SER A 125 9.67 26.07 21.91
C SER A 125 10.18 26.29 20.48
N LYS A 126 11.46 26.59 20.32
CA LYS A 126 12.07 26.82 19.00
C LYS A 126 12.29 25.50 18.26
N LEU A 127 12.70 24.44 18.96
CA LEU A 127 12.80 23.09 18.40
C LEU A 127 11.43 22.56 17.97
N LEU A 128 10.38 22.79 18.75
CA LEU A 128 9.00 22.43 18.37
C LEU A 128 8.54 23.22 17.14
N ASN A 129 8.86 24.51 17.04
CA ASN A 129 8.53 25.32 15.86
C ASN A 129 9.29 24.86 14.60
N LEU A 130 10.57 24.54 14.74
CA LEU A 130 11.38 23.96 13.66
C LEU A 130 10.77 22.64 13.17
N THR A 131 10.40 21.78 14.12
CA THR A 131 9.77 20.49 13.80
C THR A 131 8.44 20.72 13.09
N ARG A 132 7.60 21.65 13.56
CA ARG A 132 6.33 22.01 12.92
C ARG A 132 6.53 22.52 11.49
N TYR A 133 7.53 23.37 11.28
CA TYR A 133 7.86 23.86 9.95
C TYR A 133 8.22 22.70 9.01
N LEU A 134 9.06 21.77 9.46
CA LEU A 134 9.42 20.59 8.67
C LEU A 134 8.22 19.67 8.42
N THR A 135 7.38 19.39 9.43
CA THR A 135 6.26 18.44 9.29
C THR A 135 5.04 19.02 8.59
N THR A 136 4.77 20.31 8.73
CA THR A 136 3.51 20.92 8.30
C THR A 136 3.69 21.83 7.10
N THR A 137 4.76 22.63 7.07
CA THR A 137 5.03 23.56 5.97
C THR A 137 5.76 22.87 4.84
N ILE A 138 6.89 22.23 5.14
CA ILE A 138 7.69 21.52 4.13
C ILE A 138 7.19 20.10 3.90
N ARG A 139 6.50 19.51 4.88
CA ARG A 139 5.95 18.14 4.82
C ARG A 139 7.00 17.06 4.62
N VAL A 140 8.17 17.21 5.24
CA VAL A 140 9.20 16.17 5.26
C VAL A 140 8.63 14.92 5.97
N PRO A 141 8.74 13.72 5.39
CA PRO A 141 8.22 12.52 6.03
C PRO A 141 8.92 12.21 7.36
N ILE A 142 8.14 11.88 8.39
CA ILE A 142 8.61 11.72 9.79
C ILE A 142 9.15 10.32 10.12
N ASP A 143 9.17 9.45 9.11
CA ASP A 143 9.18 8.01 9.27
C ASP A 143 10.57 7.42 8.97
N ALA A 144 11.54 8.27 8.62
CA ALA A 144 12.93 7.85 8.49
C ALA A 144 13.44 7.16 9.77
N THR A 145 14.25 6.12 9.59
CA THR A 145 14.79 5.32 10.69
C THR A 145 16.30 5.45 10.79
N ASP A 146 16.80 5.24 12.00
CA ASP A 146 18.23 5.02 12.23
C ASP A 146 18.66 3.60 11.84
N ALA A 147 19.94 3.27 12.09
CA ALA A 147 20.51 1.97 11.79
C ALA A 147 19.84 0.80 12.54
N THR A 148 19.13 1.07 13.64
CA THR A 148 18.36 0.07 14.39
C THR A 148 16.93 -0.09 13.87
N GLY A 149 16.50 0.74 12.93
CA GLY A 149 15.12 0.76 12.42
C GLY A 149 14.16 1.62 13.24
N ALA A 150 14.65 2.41 14.20
CA ALA A 150 13.82 3.24 15.06
C ALA A 150 13.66 4.67 14.52
N THR A 151 12.44 5.21 14.60
CA THR A 151 12.10 6.58 14.17
C THR A 151 12.31 7.60 15.28
N ALA A 152 12.20 8.88 14.95
CA ALA A 152 12.21 9.95 15.94
C ALA A 152 11.04 9.84 16.93
N LEU A 153 9.84 9.46 16.45
CA LEU A 153 8.69 9.18 17.32
C LEU A 153 8.96 7.98 18.22
N TYR A 154 9.63 6.95 17.70
CA TYR A 154 9.99 5.79 18.51
C TYR A 154 10.87 6.21 19.70
N TRP A 155 11.91 7.00 19.43
CA TRP A 155 12.85 7.40 20.47
C TRP A 155 12.28 8.44 21.42
N SER A 156 11.42 9.35 20.96
CA SER A 156 10.90 10.45 21.77
C SER A 156 10.05 10.01 22.96
N ILE A 157 9.51 8.78 22.93
CA ILE A 157 8.73 8.18 24.03
C ILE A 157 9.38 6.93 24.64
N SER A 158 10.61 6.59 24.24
CA SER A 158 11.33 5.37 24.70
C SER A 158 11.74 5.37 26.17
N THR A 159 11.75 6.51 26.84
CA THR A 159 12.27 6.79 28.20
C THR A 159 13.79 6.70 28.37
N LYS A 160 14.53 6.21 27.37
CA LYS A 160 15.99 6.04 27.41
C LYS A 160 16.61 6.37 26.04
N PRO A 161 17.27 7.53 25.87
CA PRO A 161 17.46 8.62 26.84
C PRO A 161 16.32 9.67 26.83
N PHE A 162 15.35 9.57 25.91
CA PHE A 162 14.38 10.63 25.67
C PHE A 162 12.97 10.30 26.18
N ALA A 163 12.30 11.32 26.71
CA ALA A 163 10.87 11.33 27.02
C ALA A 163 10.36 12.77 26.77
N VAL A 164 9.99 13.06 25.53
CA VAL A 164 9.59 14.39 25.04
C VAL A 164 8.19 14.29 24.42
N PRO A 165 7.13 14.23 25.25
CA PRO A 165 5.76 13.97 24.76
C PRO A 165 5.23 15.06 23.81
N THR A 166 5.66 16.31 23.98
CA THR A 166 5.28 17.43 23.08
C THR A 166 5.80 17.23 21.67
N PHE A 167 7.06 16.81 21.53
CA PHE A 167 7.67 16.46 20.25
C PHE A 167 7.06 15.17 19.67
N ALA A 168 6.84 14.16 20.51
CA ALA A 168 6.15 12.92 20.12
C ALA A 168 4.75 13.19 19.56
N GLN A 169 3.96 14.05 20.23
CA GLN A 169 2.64 14.43 19.78
C GLN A 169 2.69 15.09 18.41
N LEU A 170 3.66 15.98 18.18
CA LEU A 170 3.81 16.66 16.90
C LEU A 170 4.12 15.67 15.77
N LEU A 171 5.06 14.74 15.99
CA LEU A 171 5.36 13.70 15.01
C LEU A 171 4.19 12.74 14.79
N PHE A 172 3.46 12.39 15.84
CA PHE A 172 2.25 11.56 15.75
C PHE A 172 1.16 12.27 14.95
N SER A 173 0.86 13.53 15.25
CA SER A 173 -0.10 14.34 14.51
C SER A 173 0.31 14.53 13.04
N ALA A 174 1.61 14.53 12.75
CA ALA A 174 2.16 14.60 11.41
C ALA A 174 2.19 13.26 10.65
N GLY A 175 1.77 12.14 11.25
CA GLY A 175 1.75 10.84 10.58
C GLY A 175 2.37 9.69 11.34
N GLY A 176 3.18 9.96 12.35
CA GLY A 176 3.94 8.95 13.06
C GLY A 176 3.07 7.86 13.68
N SER A 177 3.42 6.61 13.40
CA SER A 177 2.81 5.45 14.03
C SER A 177 3.62 5.04 15.25
N VAL A 178 2.96 4.95 16.40
CA VAL A 178 3.53 4.37 17.64
C VAL A 178 3.81 2.87 17.48
N ASN A 179 3.17 2.22 16.51
CA ASN A 179 3.36 0.80 16.19
C ASN A 179 4.46 0.55 15.16
N THR A 180 5.25 1.57 14.81
CA THR A 180 6.44 1.38 13.99
C THR A 180 7.40 0.43 14.71
N ARG A 181 7.77 -0.66 14.02
CA ARG A 181 8.71 -1.66 14.53
C ARG A 181 10.12 -1.31 14.09
N ASN A 182 11.07 -1.48 15.00
CA ASN A 182 12.49 -1.43 14.67
C ASN A 182 12.95 -2.75 14.00
N ARG A 183 14.24 -2.88 13.70
CA ARG A 183 14.82 -4.09 13.09
C ARG A 183 14.77 -5.32 13.99
N PHE A 184 14.38 -5.17 15.25
CA PHE A 184 14.23 -6.27 16.21
C PHE A 184 12.76 -6.70 16.33
N GLY A 185 11.87 -6.14 15.51
CA GLY A 185 10.44 -6.41 15.51
C GLY A 185 9.66 -5.74 16.64
N GLY A 186 10.35 -5.01 17.53
CA GLY A 186 9.76 -4.36 18.71
C GLY A 186 9.25 -2.96 18.42
N THR A 187 8.13 -2.60 19.06
CA THR A 187 7.61 -1.21 19.14
C THR A 187 8.23 -0.47 20.32
N THR A 188 8.03 0.85 20.41
CA THR A 188 8.52 1.62 21.56
C THR A 188 7.95 1.14 22.89
N GLY A 189 6.75 0.56 22.90
CA GLY A 189 6.17 -0.06 24.10
C GLY A 189 7.11 -1.08 24.75
N SER A 190 7.91 -1.79 23.94
CA SER A 190 8.89 -2.76 24.45
C SER A 190 10.06 -2.08 25.17
N GLU A 191 10.51 -0.92 24.71
CA GLU A 191 11.55 -0.12 25.37
C GLU A 191 11.03 0.54 26.64
N ILE A 192 9.80 1.07 26.60
CA ILE A 192 9.13 1.63 27.79
C ILE A 192 8.97 0.56 28.88
N ALA A 193 8.61 -0.67 28.50
CA ALA A 193 8.42 -1.77 29.45
C ALA A 193 9.74 -2.21 30.13
N GLN A 194 10.88 -2.04 29.45
CA GLN A 194 12.21 -2.34 29.99
C GLN A 194 12.73 -1.22 30.91
N ALA A 195 11.93 -0.82 31.91
CA ALA A 195 12.26 0.22 32.87
C ALA A 195 13.51 -0.12 33.70
N ASP A 196 14.33 0.88 34.02
CA ASP A 196 15.36 0.71 35.06
C ASP A 196 14.69 0.70 36.43
N VAL A 197 14.66 -0.48 37.04
CA VAL A 197 13.96 -0.76 38.31
C VAL A 197 14.62 -0.09 39.51
N HIS A 198 15.84 0.43 39.34
CA HIS A 198 16.56 1.17 40.37
C HIS A 198 16.45 2.69 40.18
N GLY A 199 15.84 3.15 39.10
CA GLY A 199 15.57 4.56 38.80
C GLY A 199 14.13 4.99 39.04
N ASP A 200 13.81 6.24 38.70
CA ASP A 200 12.44 6.77 38.69
C ASP A 200 11.67 6.22 37.48
N THR A 201 10.65 5.40 37.75
CA THR A 201 9.83 4.74 36.73
C THR A 201 8.54 5.50 36.40
N SER A 202 8.31 6.69 36.97
CA SER A 202 7.12 7.50 36.71
C SER A 202 6.98 7.82 35.21
N LYS A 203 8.10 8.14 34.55
CA LYS A 203 8.17 8.37 33.09
C LYS A 203 7.75 7.16 32.27
N ASN A 204 8.09 5.94 32.71
CA ASN A 204 7.67 4.71 32.01
C ASN A 204 6.15 4.52 32.09
N VAL A 205 5.54 4.80 33.24
CA VAL A 205 4.08 4.75 33.39
C VAL A 205 3.40 5.81 32.51
N GLU A 206 3.95 7.03 32.50
CA GLU A 206 3.42 8.13 31.68
C GLU A 206 3.52 7.83 30.17
N MET A 207 4.69 7.41 29.69
CA MET A 207 4.88 7.11 28.27
C MET A 207 4.14 5.84 27.85
N MET A 208 3.98 4.84 28.73
CA MET A 208 3.12 3.68 28.46
C MET A 208 1.66 4.11 28.31
N ARG A 209 1.19 5.03 29.16
CA ARG A 209 -0.17 5.60 29.05
C ARG A 209 -0.33 6.32 27.72
N TRP A 210 0.64 7.17 27.37
CA TRP A 210 0.65 7.87 26.10
C TRP A 210 0.63 6.89 24.92
N PHE A 211 1.50 5.88 24.92
CA PHE A 211 1.56 4.82 23.89
C PHE A 211 0.21 4.11 23.69
N VAL A 212 -0.42 3.65 24.77
CA VAL A 212 -1.72 2.95 24.72
C VAL A 212 -2.84 3.88 24.25
N GLN A 213 -2.90 5.12 24.74
CA GLN A 213 -3.89 6.11 24.31
C GLN A 213 -3.79 6.42 22.81
N HIS A 214 -2.58 6.34 22.24
CA HIS A 214 -2.27 6.59 20.82
C HIS A 214 -2.39 5.34 19.93
N GLY A 215 -3.03 4.27 20.41
CA GLY A 215 -3.29 3.05 19.64
C GLY A 215 -2.12 2.06 19.62
N GLY A 216 -1.24 2.14 20.60
CA GLY A 216 -0.11 1.23 20.77
C GLY A 216 -0.55 -0.24 20.92
N ASP A 217 -0.02 -1.10 20.06
CA ASP A 217 -0.25 -2.55 20.11
C ASP A 217 0.61 -3.17 21.21
N VAL A 218 -0.06 -3.82 22.17
CA VAL A 218 0.57 -4.46 23.31
C VAL A 218 0.68 -5.98 23.19
N HIS A 219 0.11 -6.56 22.14
CA HIS A 219 -0.01 -7.99 21.92
C HIS A 219 0.84 -8.48 20.75
N ALA A 220 1.16 -7.60 19.80
CA ALA A 220 2.14 -7.82 18.73
C ALA A 220 3.47 -8.37 19.27
N LYS A 221 3.86 -9.55 18.78
CA LYS A 221 5.15 -10.17 19.10
C LYS A 221 6.28 -9.61 18.25
N ASP A 222 7.43 -9.37 18.86
CA ASP A 222 8.69 -9.03 18.21
C ASP A 222 9.37 -10.27 17.62
N ASN A 223 10.57 -10.10 17.05
CA ASN A 223 11.26 -11.18 16.34
C ASN A 223 11.73 -12.30 17.28
N ASP A 224 11.85 -12.02 18.59
CA ASP A 224 12.21 -13.00 19.62
C ASP A 224 10.96 -13.56 20.35
N GLY A 225 9.76 -13.23 19.87
CA GLY A 225 8.48 -13.75 20.35
C GLY A 225 7.92 -13.04 21.59
N MET A 226 8.50 -11.92 22.00
CA MET A 226 8.07 -11.11 23.15
C MET A 226 7.07 -10.03 22.71
N ASN A 227 6.13 -9.64 23.58
CA ASN A 227 5.26 -8.48 23.34
C ASN A 227 5.23 -7.56 24.56
N VAL A 228 4.69 -6.35 24.39
CA VAL A 228 4.64 -5.33 25.44
C VAL A 228 3.91 -5.84 26.68
N ARG A 229 2.78 -6.55 26.51
CA ARG A 229 2.02 -7.12 27.63
C ARG A 229 2.86 -8.10 28.45
N MET A 230 3.57 -9.01 27.79
CA MET A 230 4.46 -9.97 28.45
C MET A 230 5.58 -9.25 29.22
N LEU A 231 6.19 -8.23 28.62
CA LEU A 231 7.24 -7.44 29.27
C LEU A 231 6.72 -6.65 30.48
N VAL A 232 5.54 -6.03 30.38
CA VAL A 232 4.89 -5.33 31.49
C VAL A 232 4.50 -6.31 32.60
N ASP A 233 3.96 -7.48 32.28
CA ASP A 233 3.59 -8.51 33.26
C ASP A 233 4.82 -8.99 34.05
N MET A 234 5.97 -9.12 33.38
CA MET A 234 7.26 -9.43 34.04
C MET A 234 7.70 -8.34 35.02
N MET A 235 7.35 -7.09 34.72
CA MET A 235 7.72 -5.91 35.52
C MET A 235 6.63 -5.50 36.53
N LYS A 236 5.47 -6.15 36.53
CA LYS A 236 4.28 -5.81 37.34
C LYS A 236 4.57 -5.63 38.83
N LYS A 237 5.45 -6.46 39.41
CA LYS A 237 5.83 -6.33 40.83
C LYS A 237 6.69 -5.09 41.13
N LYS A 238 7.41 -4.59 40.13
CA LYS A 238 8.38 -3.49 40.27
C LYS A 238 7.81 -2.16 39.78
N VAL A 239 6.98 -2.18 38.73
CA VAL A 239 6.33 -1.00 38.14
C VAL A 239 4.84 -1.29 37.92
N PRO A 240 4.03 -1.36 39.00
CA PRO A 240 2.62 -1.75 38.91
C PRO A 240 1.80 -0.81 38.03
N GLY A 241 2.13 0.48 37.99
CA GLY A 241 1.41 1.48 37.20
C GLY A 241 1.40 1.20 35.68
N MET A 242 2.40 0.52 35.13
CA MET A 242 2.37 0.13 33.70
C MET A 242 1.31 -0.93 33.44
N ASN A 243 1.14 -1.89 34.36
CA ASN A 243 0.10 -2.91 34.26
C ASN A 243 -1.30 -2.29 34.38
N GLU A 244 -1.48 -1.35 35.31
CA GLU A 244 -2.74 -0.61 35.45
C GLU A 244 -3.11 0.14 34.16
N VAL A 245 -2.13 0.75 33.48
CA VAL A 245 -2.35 1.37 32.16
C VAL A 245 -2.84 0.35 31.14
N LEU A 246 -2.22 -0.85 31.07
CA LEU A 246 -2.65 -1.88 30.12
C LEU A 246 -4.05 -2.45 30.43
N GLU A 247 -4.45 -2.48 31.71
CA GLU A 247 -5.79 -2.90 32.14
C GLU A 247 -6.85 -1.82 31.83
N GLN A 248 -6.50 -0.54 32.01
CA GLN A 248 -7.37 0.59 31.61
C GLN A 248 -7.54 0.69 30.10
N GLY A 249 -6.53 0.27 29.33
CA GLY A 249 -6.54 0.35 27.88
C GLY A 249 -6.54 1.79 27.39
N ARG A 250 -7.00 1.98 26.14
CA ARG A 250 -6.92 3.26 25.42
C ARG A 250 -7.96 4.31 25.83
N GLY A 251 -8.97 3.93 26.63
CA GLY A 251 -10.09 4.78 27.00
C GLY A 251 -11.15 4.96 25.89
N GLU A 252 -12.22 5.69 26.20
CA GLU A 252 -13.27 6.07 25.24
C GLU A 252 -12.75 7.09 24.21
N ARG A 253 -13.28 7.05 22.99
CA ARG A 253 -12.95 7.97 21.90
C ARG A 253 -14.00 9.06 21.78
N LYS A 254 -13.58 10.29 21.51
CA LYS A 254 -14.53 11.38 21.21
C LYS A 254 -15.13 11.18 19.81
N GLU A 255 -16.32 11.73 19.61
CA GLU A 255 -16.94 11.77 18.29
C GLU A 255 -16.01 12.46 17.29
N GLY A 256 -15.73 11.77 16.18
CA GLY A 256 -14.76 12.25 15.20
C GLY A 256 -13.30 12.03 15.57
N GLU A 257 -12.95 11.16 16.52
CA GLU A 257 -11.58 10.61 16.65
C GLU A 257 -11.46 9.25 15.97
N CYS A 258 -10.25 8.88 15.52
CA CYS A 258 -9.99 7.54 14.99
C CYS A 258 -10.19 6.49 16.11
N GLU A 259 -11.04 5.50 15.86
CA GLU A 259 -11.34 4.44 16.83
C GLU A 259 -10.09 3.68 17.29
N ASN A 260 -9.10 3.54 16.40
CA ASN A 260 -7.85 2.84 16.69
C ASN A 260 -6.85 3.75 17.43
N CYS A 261 -6.35 4.80 16.77
CA CYS A 261 -5.23 5.61 17.25
C CYS A 261 -5.60 6.88 18.02
N GLY A 262 -6.88 7.28 18.07
CA GLY A 262 -7.35 8.47 18.80
C GLY A 262 -7.04 9.81 18.13
N ARG A 263 -6.62 9.83 16.85
CA ARG A 263 -6.40 11.09 16.11
C ARG A 263 -7.72 11.83 15.86
N GLU A 264 -7.75 13.13 16.15
CA GLU A 264 -8.86 14.03 15.83
C GLU A 264 -9.12 14.12 14.31
N GLY A 265 -10.39 14.16 13.92
CA GLY A 265 -10.81 14.09 12.50
C GLY A 265 -10.82 12.66 11.97
N GLY A 266 -11.23 11.69 12.80
CA GLY A 266 -11.31 10.25 12.60
C GLY A 266 -11.36 9.86 11.13
N LEU A 267 -10.26 9.26 10.68
CA LEU A 267 -9.96 8.87 9.29
C LEU A 267 -10.03 9.98 8.21
N LYS A 268 -10.90 11.00 8.34
CA LYS A 268 -11.02 12.20 7.50
C LYS A 268 -9.75 13.07 7.45
N LYS A 269 -8.86 12.93 8.44
CA LYS A 269 -7.54 13.59 8.50
C LYS A 269 -6.38 12.61 8.48
N LEU A 270 -6.49 11.48 7.78
CA LEU A 270 -5.30 10.91 7.15
C LEU A 270 -4.87 11.87 6.03
N THR A 271 -4.30 13.02 6.39
CA THR A 271 -3.50 13.77 5.42
C THR A 271 -2.40 12.81 4.96
N TYR A 272 -2.34 12.63 3.65
CA TYR A 272 -1.38 12.02 2.74
C TYR A 272 0.07 11.85 3.24
N SER A 273 0.49 12.61 4.26
CA SER A 273 1.71 12.40 5.07
C SER A 273 1.71 11.14 5.95
N ASN A 274 0.55 10.52 6.20
CA ASN A 274 0.37 9.56 7.31
C ASN A 274 0.47 8.07 6.92
N LEU A 275 0.77 7.74 5.66
CA LEU A 275 0.76 6.39 5.11
C LEU A 275 2.15 5.89 4.68
N SER A 276 3.21 6.47 5.25
CA SER A 276 4.59 6.34 4.75
C SER A 276 5.34 5.05 5.09
N LYS A 277 4.73 3.99 5.65
CA LYS A 277 5.50 2.80 6.06
C LYS A 277 4.90 1.46 5.69
N MET A 278 5.08 1.10 4.42
CA MET A 278 5.59 -0.22 4.09
C MET A 278 6.30 -0.21 2.73
N ARG A 279 7.22 0.73 2.47
CA ARG A 279 7.86 0.82 1.14
C ARG A 279 8.66 -0.44 0.84
N LEU A 280 7.99 -1.41 0.20
CA LEU A 280 8.64 -2.52 -0.46
C LEU A 280 9.49 -1.90 -1.56
N ASN A 281 10.78 -2.20 -1.56
CA ASN A 281 11.62 -1.87 -2.70
C ASN A 281 11.31 -2.90 -3.81
N PRO A 282 10.58 -2.53 -4.87
CA PRO A 282 10.20 -3.49 -5.88
C PRO A 282 11.37 -3.86 -6.80
N ASP A 283 12.46 -3.07 -6.79
CA ASP A 283 13.61 -3.13 -7.69
C ASP A 283 14.70 -4.13 -7.26
N ASN A 284 14.45 -4.93 -6.24
CA ASN A 284 15.36 -6.01 -5.84
C ASN A 284 14.69 -7.37 -6.09
N ASP A 285 15.47 -8.36 -6.55
CA ASP A 285 15.01 -9.75 -6.79
C ASP A 285 14.67 -10.48 -5.46
N SER A 286 14.79 -9.81 -4.32
CA SER A 286 14.41 -10.32 -3.01
C SER A 286 12.88 -10.41 -2.89
N SER A 287 12.38 -11.63 -3.08
CA SER A 287 10.98 -12.06 -2.98
C SER A 287 10.37 -12.02 -1.56
N SER A 288 10.92 -11.24 -0.62
CA SER A 288 10.42 -11.23 0.77
C SER A 288 9.27 -10.24 0.92
N PHE A 289 8.13 -10.58 0.35
CA PHE A 289 6.89 -9.88 0.64
C PHE A 289 6.13 -10.64 1.75
N PRO A 290 5.51 -9.94 2.73
CA PRO A 290 4.78 -10.61 3.79
C PRO A 290 3.61 -11.40 3.21
N LYS A 291 3.41 -12.63 3.65
CA LYS A 291 2.18 -13.35 3.31
C LYS A 291 0.98 -12.65 3.91
N ARG A 292 -0.23 -12.92 3.41
CA ARG A 292 -1.46 -12.30 3.93
C ARG A 292 -1.60 -12.49 5.44
N ALA A 293 -1.26 -13.68 5.94
CA ALA A 293 -1.29 -14.03 7.36
C ALA A 293 -0.25 -13.26 8.20
N ASP A 294 0.82 -12.79 7.57
CA ASP A 294 1.94 -12.08 8.20
C ASP A 294 1.89 -10.56 7.92
N LEU A 295 0.78 -10.06 7.35
CA LEU A 295 0.61 -8.64 7.07
C LEU A 295 0.68 -7.82 8.36
N PRO A 296 1.61 -6.85 8.47
CA PRO A 296 1.65 -6.00 9.63
C PRO A 296 0.45 -5.07 9.62
N HIS A 297 -0.30 -5.03 10.72
CA HIS A 297 -1.37 -4.05 10.88
C HIS A 297 -0.79 -2.68 11.21
N ILE A 298 -1.11 -1.68 10.38
CA ILE A 298 -0.73 -0.28 10.61
C ILE A 298 -1.87 0.42 11.35
N SER A 299 -1.57 1.04 12.49
CA SER A 299 -2.58 1.78 13.25
C SER A 299 -3.19 2.90 12.40
N GLY A 300 -4.52 2.92 12.33
CA GLY A 300 -5.26 3.88 11.52
C GLY A 300 -5.56 3.44 10.07
N THR A 301 -5.13 2.25 9.66
CA THR A 301 -5.56 1.64 8.38
C THR A 301 -6.62 0.57 8.62
N PRO A 302 -7.43 0.20 7.62
CA PRO A 302 -8.29 -0.97 7.70
C PRO A 302 -7.47 -2.25 7.95
N GLU A 303 -8.11 -3.25 8.56
CA GLU A 303 -7.52 -4.58 8.76
C GLU A 303 -7.22 -5.24 7.41
N GLY A 304 -6.05 -5.87 7.27
CA GLY A 304 -5.63 -6.51 6.01
C GLY A 304 -5.18 -5.55 4.91
N ALA A 305 -5.06 -4.26 5.20
CA ALA A 305 -4.50 -3.27 4.28
C ALA A 305 -3.02 -3.57 3.96
N ALA A 306 -2.70 -3.58 2.68
CA ALA A 306 -1.37 -3.82 2.13
C ALA A 306 -0.84 -2.56 1.42
N TRP A 307 -0.91 -1.42 2.12
CA TRP A 307 -0.57 -0.09 1.59
C TRP A 307 0.93 0.18 1.70
N PHE A 308 1.66 -0.49 0.81
CA PHE A 308 3.10 -0.61 0.92
C PHE A 308 3.84 0.58 0.30
N TRP A 309 3.38 1.08 -0.83
CA TRP A 309 4.18 1.97 -1.68
C TRP A 309 4.22 3.44 -1.23
N GLY A 310 3.65 3.74 -0.05
CA GLY A 310 3.66 5.04 0.59
C GLY A 310 2.38 5.83 0.37
N GLY A 311 2.17 6.88 1.18
CA GLY A 311 0.88 7.58 1.26
C GLY A 311 0.42 8.39 0.07
N SER A 312 1.35 8.73 -0.83
CA SER A 312 1.06 9.37 -2.10
C SER A 312 0.86 8.37 -3.24
N ASP A 313 1.08 7.08 -3.03
CA ASP A 313 0.94 6.08 -4.08
C ASP A 313 -0.49 5.99 -4.61
N GLU A 314 -0.58 5.81 -5.93
CA GLU A 314 -1.80 5.69 -6.73
C GLU A 314 -1.75 4.49 -7.69
N LEU A 315 -0.64 3.75 -7.70
CA LEU A 315 -0.41 2.61 -8.59
C LEU A 315 -0.67 1.26 -7.91
N GLY A 316 -0.58 1.20 -6.57
CA GLY A 316 -0.77 -0.03 -5.81
C GLY A 316 0.20 -1.12 -6.27
N ARG A 317 -0.34 -2.30 -6.56
CA ARG A 317 0.43 -3.45 -7.04
C ARG A 317 1.00 -3.30 -8.45
N LEU A 318 0.60 -2.29 -9.23
CA LEU A 318 1.27 -1.99 -10.49
C LEU A 318 2.74 -1.56 -10.27
N ASN A 319 3.11 -1.11 -9.07
CA ASN A 319 4.50 -0.89 -8.69
C ASN A 319 5.36 -2.16 -8.73
N LEU A 320 4.75 -3.36 -8.72
CA LEU A 320 5.47 -4.62 -8.90
C LEU A 320 5.97 -4.79 -10.34
N LEU A 321 5.43 -4.03 -11.30
CA LEU A 321 5.85 -4.01 -12.70
C LEU A 321 7.10 -3.13 -12.88
N THR A 322 8.23 -3.61 -12.35
CA THR A 322 9.51 -2.91 -12.44
C THR A 322 10.13 -3.02 -13.83
N ASN A 323 11.02 -2.10 -14.16
CA ASN A 323 11.74 -2.12 -15.43
C ASN A 323 12.50 -3.44 -15.64
N GLU A 324 13.08 -4.00 -14.58
CA GLU A 324 13.78 -5.28 -14.64
C GLU A 324 12.83 -6.45 -14.97
N ARG A 325 11.69 -6.54 -14.26
CA ARG A 325 10.67 -7.58 -14.51
C ARG A 325 10.06 -7.43 -15.90
N ILE A 326 9.79 -6.21 -16.34
CA ILE A 326 9.30 -5.92 -17.71
C ILE A 326 10.32 -6.37 -18.76
N ALA A 327 11.60 -6.03 -18.57
CA ALA A 327 12.65 -6.40 -19.51
C ALA A 327 12.84 -7.92 -19.55
N LYS A 328 12.78 -8.60 -18.40
CA LYS A 328 12.82 -10.07 -18.31
C LYS A 328 11.61 -10.70 -19.01
N ALA A 329 10.40 -10.26 -18.67
CA ALA A 329 9.16 -10.76 -19.26
C ALA A 329 9.17 -10.60 -20.79
N THR A 330 9.61 -9.44 -21.30
CA THR A 330 9.74 -9.18 -22.73
C THR A 330 10.72 -10.16 -23.38
N ARG A 331 11.92 -10.31 -22.82
CA ARG A 331 12.97 -11.21 -23.36
C ARG A 331 12.57 -12.68 -23.33
N GLU A 332 11.79 -13.11 -22.34
CA GLU A 332 11.37 -14.51 -22.20
C GLU A 332 10.14 -14.82 -23.06
N ASN A 333 9.21 -13.87 -23.21
CA ASN A 333 7.89 -14.16 -23.75
C ASN A 333 7.65 -13.64 -25.16
N VAL A 334 8.41 -12.68 -25.70
CA VAL A 334 8.21 -12.15 -27.06
C VAL A 334 9.21 -12.78 -28.03
N GLN A 335 8.94 -14.01 -28.44
CA GLN A 335 9.81 -14.82 -29.30
C GLN A 335 9.33 -14.89 -30.76
N THR A 336 8.02 -14.80 -30.98
CA THR A 336 7.38 -15.05 -32.28
C THR A 336 6.85 -13.79 -32.95
N GLY A 337 6.59 -12.73 -32.16
CA GLY A 337 5.93 -11.51 -32.60
C GLY A 337 4.42 -11.66 -32.83
N GLU A 338 3.83 -12.80 -32.44
CA GLU A 338 2.37 -12.97 -32.52
C GLU A 338 1.69 -12.10 -31.47
N VAL A 339 0.70 -11.32 -31.92
CA VAL A 339 -0.08 -10.39 -31.08
C VAL A 339 -1.54 -10.83 -31.02
N VAL A 340 -2.07 -10.88 -29.80
CA VAL A 340 -3.47 -11.21 -29.51
C VAL A 340 -4.13 -10.03 -28.79
N PRO A 341 -5.06 -9.30 -29.43
CA PRO A 341 -5.90 -8.32 -28.75
C PRO A 341 -6.79 -8.98 -27.71
N LEU A 342 -6.97 -8.32 -26.57
CA LEU A 342 -7.70 -8.85 -25.41
C LEU A 342 -8.96 -8.03 -25.08
N ASP A 343 -9.31 -7.07 -25.94
CA ASP A 343 -10.49 -6.22 -25.78
C ASP A 343 -11.66 -6.76 -26.61
N LEU A 344 -12.83 -6.74 -26.01
CA LEU A 344 -14.10 -6.80 -26.72
C LEU A 344 -14.32 -5.49 -27.49
N PRO A 345 -15.14 -5.53 -28.56
CA PRO A 345 -15.73 -4.31 -29.08
C PRO A 345 -16.48 -3.57 -27.97
N LEU A 346 -16.34 -2.24 -27.90
CA LEU A 346 -16.88 -1.41 -26.81
C LEU A 346 -18.40 -1.48 -26.63
N ASN A 347 -19.13 -2.01 -27.61
CA ASN A 347 -20.58 -2.26 -27.56
C ASN A 347 -20.95 -3.69 -27.16
N ILE A 348 -19.98 -4.50 -26.72
CA ILE A 348 -20.14 -5.88 -26.27
C ILE A 348 -19.71 -5.97 -24.80
N PRO A 349 -20.52 -6.58 -23.91
CA PRO A 349 -21.83 -7.19 -24.16
C PRO A 349 -22.94 -6.21 -24.59
N GLY A 350 -23.73 -6.62 -25.59
CA GLY A 350 -24.89 -5.88 -26.10
C GLY A 350 -26.16 -6.76 -26.12
N PRO A 351 -27.27 -6.35 -25.47
CA PRO A 351 -27.41 -5.19 -24.59
C PRO A 351 -26.54 -5.29 -23.31
N THR A 352 -26.26 -4.14 -22.70
CA THR A 352 -25.42 -4.04 -21.50
C THR A 352 -26.07 -4.68 -20.27
N PHE A 353 -25.23 -5.13 -19.35
CA PHE A 353 -25.65 -5.83 -18.13
C PHE A 353 -25.70 -4.85 -16.95
N PHE A 354 -26.30 -5.28 -15.83
CA PHE A 354 -26.32 -4.51 -14.56
C PHE A 354 -26.92 -3.10 -14.66
N GLY A 355 -27.84 -2.87 -15.60
CA GLY A 355 -28.47 -1.57 -15.80
C GLY A 355 -27.53 -0.46 -16.33
N ARG A 356 -26.31 -0.81 -16.76
CA ARG A 356 -25.34 0.15 -17.30
C ARG A 356 -25.81 0.69 -18.64
N LYS A 357 -25.46 1.95 -18.97
CA LYS A 357 -25.83 2.56 -20.26
C LYS A 357 -25.08 1.87 -21.42
N PRO A 358 -25.75 1.62 -22.56
CA PRO A 358 -25.08 1.12 -23.77
C PRO A 358 -24.21 2.20 -24.41
N MET A 359 -23.19 1.78 -25.15
CA MET A 359 -22.38 2.68 -25.98
C MET A 359 -23.25 3.41 -27.01
N LYS A 360 -23.01 4.71 -27.19
CA LYS A 360 -23.48 5.47 -28.35
C LYS A 360 -22.28 5.86 -29.20
N HIS A 361 -22.43 5.74 -30.51
CA HIS A 361 -21.43 6.12 -31.50
C HIS A 361 -22.08 6.97 -32.57
N ARG A 362 -21.50 8.12 -32.87
CA ARG A 362 -22.01 9.05 -33.88
C ARG A 362 -20.86 9.52 -34.75
N ILE A 363 -20.95 9.28 -36.06
CA ILE A 363 -20.01 9.80 -37.06
C ILE A 363 -20.57 11.11 -37.64
N LYS A 364 -19.75 12.15 -37.69
CA LYS A 364 -20.06 13.48 -38.21
C LYS A 364 -19.11 13.83 -39.35
N SER A 365 -19.64 14.29 -40.48
CA SER A 365 -18.79 14.85 -41.54
C SER A 365 -18.35 16.28 -41.16
N ILE A 366 -17.06 16.57 -41.33
CA ILE A 366 -16.47 17.89 -41.15
C ILE A 366 -16.02 18.53 -42.49
N GLY A 367 -16.23 17.82 -43.60
CA GLY A 367 -15.89 18.27 -44.94
C GLY A 367 -15.94 17.12 -45.96
N LYS A 368 -15.70 17.43 -47.24
CA LYS A 368 -15.68 16.43 -48.32
C LYS A 368 -14.57 15.41 -48.06
N GLY A 369 -14.95 14.17 -47.72
CA GLY A 369 -14.01 13.08 -47.43
C GLY A 369 -13.38 13.13 -46.04
N ALA A 370 -13.90 13.96 -45.13
CA ALA A 370 -13.43 14.09 -43.76
C ALA A 370 -14.57 13.86 -42.75
N PHE A 371 -14.29 13.05 -41.73
CA PHE A 371 -15.25 12.64 -40.71
C PHE A 371 -14.57 12.60 -39.34
N ASP A 372 -15.27 13.09 -38.33
CA ASP A 372 -14.97 12.84 -36.92
C ASP A 372 -16.04 11.89 -36.36
N ASP A 373 -15.78 11.28 -35.22
CA ASP A 373 -16.78 10.56 -34.45
C ASP A 373 -16.79 10.94 -32.97
N GLU A 374 -17.92 10.66 -32.34
CA GLU A 374 -18.14 10.86 -30.91
C GLU A 374 -18.60 9.54 -30.30
N ILE A 375 -18.04 9.23 -29.13
CA ILE A 375 -18.38 8.05 -28.34
C ILE A 375 -18.87 8.46 -26.95
N GLU A 376 -20.01 7.91 -26.54
CA GLU A 376 -20.50 7.97 -25.16
C GLU A 376 -20.50 6.54 -24.62
N ILE A 377 -19.69 6.28 -23.60
CA ILE A 377 -19.53 4.94 -23.01
C ILE A 377 -19.70 5.01 -21.49
N ASN A 378 -20.23 3.93 -20.91
CA ASN A 378 -19.99 3.63 -19.51
C ASN A 378 -18.72 2.77 -19.46
N THR A 379 -17.71 3.20 -18.70
CA THR A 379 -16.38 2.57 -18.68
C THR A 379 -16.40 1.16 -18.08
N GLN A 380 -17.53 0.74 -17.51
CA GLN A 380 -17.75 -0.60 -16.97
C GLN A 380 -18.67 -1.47 -17.88
N SER A 381 -18.99 -1.07 -19.10
CA SER A 381 -19.94 -1.81 -19.95
C SER A 381 -19.32 -2.83 -20.92
N SER A 382 -17.99 -2.89 -21.06
CA SER A 382 -17.25 -3.77 -21.97
C SER A 382 -15.95 -4.26 -21.29
N SER A 383 -14.95 -4.74 -22.02
CA SER A 383 -13.63 -5.00 -21.43
C SER A 383 -13.16 -3.77 -20.66
N GLN A 384 -12.75 -3.96 -19.41
CA GLN A 384 -12.48 -2.84 -18.51
C GLN A 384 -11.33 -3.13 -17.54
N TRP A 385 -10.76 -2.05 -17.04
CA TRP A 385 -10.08 -1.97 -15.75
C TRP A 385 -10.98 -1.26 -14.74
N ASP A 386 -11.07 -1.82 -13.54
CA ASP A 386 -11.60 -1.15 -12.36
C ASP A 386 -10.47 -0.44 -11.61
N GLY A 387 -10.52 0.89 -11.62
CA GLY A 387 -9.60 1.74 -10.89
C GLY A 387 -9.90 1.75 -9.39
N PHE A 388 -9.00 2.29 -8.57
CA PHE A 388 -9.18 2.28 -7.11
C PHE A 388 -10.33 3.18 -6.62
N ARG A 389 -10.87 4.06 -7.47
CA ARG A 389 -12.12 4.80 -7.22
C ARG A 389 -13.38 3.94 -7.38
N HIS A 390 -13.29 2.76 -7.99
CA HIS A 390 -14.46 1.93 -8.35
C HIS A 390 -15.19 1.36 -7.13
N PHE A 391 -14.42 0.91 -6.12
CA PHE A 391 -14.98 0.23 -4.96
C PHE A 391 -14.22 0.64 -3.70
N ALA A 392 -14.97 1.03 -2.66
CA ALA A 392 -14.44 1.32 -1.33
C ALA A 392 -14.55 0.10 -0.43
N ASP A 393 -13.69 -0.02 0.58
CA ASP A 393 -13.85 -1.02 1.64
C ASP A 393 -15.20 -0.77 2.35
N PRO A 394 -16.15 -1.71 2.31
CA PRO A 394 -17.48 -1.46 2.88
C PRO A 394 -17.48 -1.31 4.40
N LYS A 395 -16.40 -1.67 5.10
CA LYS A 395 -16.26 -1.48 6.56
C LYS A 395 -15.83 -0.07 6.92
N SER A 396 -14.78 0.45 6.27
CA SER A 396 -14.22 1.77 6.57
C SER A 396 -14.78 2.90 5.71
N GLY A 397 -15.32 2.60 4.53
CA GLY A 397 -15.66 3.59 3.51
C GLY A 397 -14.45 4.19 2.79
N ALA A 398 -13.25 3.64 3.02
CA ALA A 398 -12.01 4.08 2.38
C ALA A 398 -11.73 3.30 1.10
N HIS A 399 -11.29 4.01 0.08
CA HIS A 399 -10.60 3.48 -1.10
C HIS A 399 -9.13 3.19 -0.77
N TYR A 400 -8.38 2.79 -1.80
CA TYR A 400 -6.95 2.53 -1.69
C TYR A 400 -6.21 3.70 -1.03
N ASN A 401 -5.28 3.37 -0.13
CA ASN A 401 -4.41 4.36 0.52
C ASN A 401 -5.19 5.47 1.27
N GLY A 402 -6.32 5.11 1.89
CA GLY A 402 -7.06 5.97 2.82
C GLY A 402 -7.85 7.12 2.18
N CYS A 403 -8.10 7.09 0.87
CA CYS A 403 -8.95 8.09 0.21
C CYS A 403 -10.43 7.79 0.46
N PHE A 404 -11.23 8.75 0.94
CA PHE A 404 -12.65 8.53 1.22
C PHE A 404 -13.55 8.92 0.03
N SER A 405 -14.71 8.26 -0.07
CA SER A 405 -15.65 8.53 -1.17
C SER A 405 -16.20 9.96 -1.17
N ASP A 406 -16.27 10.64 -0.01
CA ASP A 406 -16.70 12.05 0.06
C ASP A 406 -15.73 13.01 -0.62
N VAL A 407 -14.43 12.72 -0.55
CA VAL A 407 -13.38 13.45 -1.30
C VAL A 407 -13.60 13.29 -2.79
N ILE A 408 -13.80 12.05 -3.27
CA ILE A 408 -14.05 11.76 -4.69
C ILE A 408 -15.34 12.43 -5.18
N MET A 409 -16.41 12.41 -4.38
CA MET A 409 -17.70 13.00 -4.76
C MET A 409 -17.67 14.53 -4.76
N ALA A 410 -16.92 15.16 -3.84
CA ALA A 410 -16.71 16.61 -3.86
C ALA A 410 -15.98 17.06 -5.13
N GLU A 411 -14.97 16.30 -5.58
CA GLU A 411 -14.27 16.56 -6.85
C GLU A 411 -15.20 16.48 -8.08
N ILE A 412 -16.17 15.56 -8.08
CA ILE A 412 -17.13 15.39 -9.18
C ILE A 412 -18.18 16.51 -9.17
N ALA A 413 -18.69 16.89 -7.99
CA ALA A 413 -19.74 17.90 -7.87
C ALA A 413 -19.30 19.30 -8.32
N GLU A 414 -18.03 19.63 -8.16
CA GLU A 414 -17.46 20.92 -8.63
C GLU A 414 -17.17 20.95 -10.14
N ALA A 415 -17.25 19.81 -10.84
CA ALA A 415 -17.05 19.72 -12.29
C ALA A 415 -18.34 19.90 -13.11
N ASP A 416 -19.51 19.98 -12.46
CA ASP A 416 -20.83 19.91 -13.12
C ASP A 416 -21.59 21.25 -13.17
N ASP A 417 -20.92 22.39 -12.97
CA ASP A 417 -21.52 23.71 -13.20
C ASP A 417 -21.03 24.32 -14.52
N ASN A 418 -22.02 24.65 -15.36
CA ASN A 418 -21.90 25.18 -16.72
C ASN A 418 -20.80 26.25 -16.93
N GLU A 419 -20.07 26.11 -18.04
CA GLU A 419 -19.21 27.11 -18.71
C GLU A 419 -17.96 27.61 -17.97
N SER A 420 -16.79 27.07 -18.33
CA SER A 420 -15.69 27.81 -18.98
C SER A 420 -14.44 26.91 -19.06
N GLU A 421 -13.47 27.29 -19.90
CA GLU A 421 -12.15 26.65 -19.95
C GLU A 421 -11.61 26.46 -18.52
N ALA A 422 -11.10 25.27 -18.20
CA ALA A 422 -10.50 24.98 -16.91
C ALA A 422 -9.54 26.12 -16.54
N THR A 423 -9.84 26.81 -15.45
CA THR A 423 -8.93 27.87 -14.99
C THR A 423 -7.63 27.22 -14.51
N PRO A 424 -6.47 27.90 -14.59
CA PRO A 424 -5.20 27.35 -14.08
C PRO A 424 -5.27 26.93 -12.60
N GLU A 425 -6.24 27.46 -11.84
CA GLU A 425 -6.51 27.12 -10.44
C GLU A 425 -7.30 25.80 -10.26
N GLU A 426 -7.96 25.28 -11.30
CA GLU A 426 -8.67 23.99 -11.31
C GLU A 426 -7.79 22.80 -11.72
N GLU A 427 -6.66 23.06 -12.39
CA GLU A 427 -5.64 22.06 -12.72
C GLU A 427 -4.89 21.55 -11.47
N ASP A 428 -4.92 22.32 -10.38
CA ASP A 428 -4.17 22.07 -9.13
C ASP A 428 -4.96 21.29 -8.05
N LYS A 429 -6.19 20.81 -8.38
CA LYS A 429 -6.98 19.98 -7.45
C LYS A 429 -6.51 18.52 -7.51
N PRO A 430 -6.13 17.89 -6.39
CA PRO A 430 -5.58 16.54 -6.40
C PRO A 430 -6.64 15.48 -6.75
N ARG A 431 -6.74 15.07 -8.02
CA ARG A 431 -7.65 14.01 -8.52
C ARG A 431 -7.08 12.60 -8.30
N ARG A 432 -6.90 12.23 -7.03
CA ARG A 432 -6.19 10.99 -6.69
C ARG A 432 -6.88 9.69 -7.04
N LEU A 433 -6.12 8.64 -7.24
CA LEU A 433 -6.58 7.30 -7.59
C LEU A 433 -7.31 7.24 -8.94
N GLY A 434 -7.20 8.30 -9.73
CA GLY A 434 -7.72 8.35 -11.08
C GLY A 434 -6.98 7.39 -12.00
N ILE A 435 -7.68 6.87 -13.00
CA ILE A 435 -7.09 5.97 -13.99
C ILE A 435 -5.96 6.64 -14.80
N ASP A 436 -5.91 7.98 -14.82
CA ASP A 436 -4.83 8.76 -15.41
C ASP A 436 -3.47 8.52 -14.74
N ALA A 437 -3.44 8.21 -13.44
CA ALA A 437 -2.20 7.80 -12.75
C ALA A 437 -1.63 6.53 -13.39
N TRP A 438 -2.50 5.58 -13.75
CA TRP A 438 -2.09 4.34 -14.42
C TRP A 438 -1.73 4.60 -15.88
N ALA A 439 -2.45 5.48 -16.57
CA ALA A 439 -2.16 5.85 -17.95
C ALA A 439 -0.78 6.54 -18.11
N LYS A 440 -0.39 7.40 -17.16
CA LYS A 440 0.93 8.06 -17.13
C LYS A 440 2.09 7.07 -16.99
N ARG A 441 1.86 5.93 -16.31
CA ARG A 441 2.86 4.86 -16.12
C ARG A 441 2.83 3.81 -17.24
N GLY A 442 1.64 3.46 -17.72
CA GLY A 442 1.39 2.29 -18.56
C GLY A 442 1.43 0.99 -17.78
N ILE A 443 0.82 -0.06 -18.34
CA ILE A 443 0.79 -1.40 -17.73
C ILE A 443 1.49 -2.36 -18.68
N VAL A 444 2.68 -2.81 -18.29
CA VAL A 444 3.44 -3.82 -19.03
C VAL A 444 3.96 -4.85 -18.04
N GLY A 445 3.76 -6.14 -18.31
CA GLY A 445 4.13 -7.18 -17.37
C GLY A 445 4.02 -8.57 -17.96
N ARG A 446 4.47 -9.58 -17.21
CA ARG A 446 4.28 -10.98 -17.60
C ARG A 446 2.83 -11.38 -17.32
N GLY A 447 2.10 -11.76 -18.35
CA GLY A 447 0.77 -12.35 -18.23
C GLY A 447 0.86 -13.86 -18.02
N VAL A 448 -0.04 -14.38 -17.20
CA VAL A 448 -0.21 -15.82 -16.97
C VAL A 448 -1.69 -16.19 -17.12
N LEU A 449 -2.01 -17.05 -18.08
CA LEU A 449 -3.38 -17.54 -18.30
C LEU A 449 -3.64 -18.83 -17.54
N LEU A 450 -4.71 -18.88 -16.74
CA LEU A 450 -5.34 -20.11 -16.27
C LEU A 450 -6.65 -20.33 -17.05
N ASP A 451 -6.67 -21.31 -17.95
CA ASP A 451 -7.86 -21.66 -18.74
C ASP A 451 -8.73 -22.66 -17.98
N ILE A 452 -9.42 -22.17 -16.94
CA ILE A 452 -10.27 -22.97 -16.05
C ILE A 452 -11.39 -23.65 -16.85
N TYR A 453 -11.99 -22.96 -17.81
CA TYR A 453 -13.11 -23.51 -18.56
C TYR A 453 -12.71 -24.69 -19.45
N ALA A 454 -11.58 -24.60 -20.15
CA ALA A 454 -11.09 -25.71 -20.96
C ALA A 454 -10.56 -26.86 -20.08
N TRP A 455 -9.85 -26.53 -19.00
CA TRP A 455 -9.35 -27.51 -18.04
C TRP A 455 -10.48 -28.30 -17.39
N ALA A 456 -11.53 -27.64 -16.92
CA ALA A 456 -12.67 -28.28 -16.28
C ALA A 456 -13.34 -29.29 -17.23
N GLN A 457 -13.61 -28.87 -18.48
CA GLN A 457 -14.19 -29.75 -19.50
C GLN A 457 -13.31 -30.97 -19.79
N ALA A 458 -12.00 -30.77 -19.91
CA ALA A 458 -11.06 -31.88 -20.17
C ALA A 458 -10.99 -32.89 -19.00
N ASN A 459 -11.34 -32.47 -17.78
CA ASN A 459 -11.35 -33.31 -16.59
C ASN A 459 -12.77 -33.81 -16.21
N GLY A 460 -13.76 -33.63 -17.10
CA GLY A 460 -15.13 -34.09 -16.88
C GLY A 460 -15.97 -33.23 -15.92
N THR A 461 -15.46 -32.05 -15.53
CA THR A 461 -16.18 -31.07 -14.73
C THR A 461 -16.88 -30.08 -15.66
N HIS A 462 -18.21 -30.01 -15.58
CA HIS A 462 -19.01 -29.08 -16.36
C HIS A 462 -19.75 -28.13 -15.42
N TYR A 463 -19.60 -26.83 -15.63
CA TYR A 463 -20.39 -25.80 -14.97
C TYR A 463 -20.98 -24.86 -16.02
N ASN A 464 -22.12 -24.24 -15.68
CA ASN A 464 -22.73 -23.21 -16.51
C ASN A 464 -22.19 -21.84 -16.06
N PRO A 465 -21.49 -21.08 -16.92
CA PRO A 465 -20.98 -19.75 -16.58
C PRO A 465 -22.05 -18.73 -16.18
N PHE A 466 -23.32 -18.95 -16.55
CA PHE A 466 -24.48 -18.08 -16.24
C PHE A 466 -25.31 -18.61 -15.05
N THR A 467 -24.68 -19.41 -14.19
CA THR A 467 -25.20 -19.79 -12.86
C THR A 467 -24.10 -19.59 -11.83
N THR A 468 -24.46 -19.40 -10.56
CA THR A 468 -23.47 -19.29 -9.48
C THR A 468 -22.64 -20.55 -9.39
N HIS A 469 -21.34 -20.42 -9.64
CA HIS A 469 -20.36 -21.49 -9.50
C HIS A 469 -19.06 -20.90 -8.96
N TYR A 470 -18.55 -21.52 -7.91
CA TYR A 470 -17.34 -21.08 -7.22
C TYR A 470 -16.13 -21.77 -7.84
N ILE A 471 -15.32 -21.01 -8.57
CA ILE A 471 -13.99 -21.44 -9.01
C ILE A 471 -13.08 -21.33 -7.79
N THR A 472 -12.67 -22.48 -7.28
CA THR A 472 -11.95 -22.60 -6.01
C THR A 472 -10.46 -22.37 -6.19
N THR A 473 -9.77 -22.12 -5.07
CA THR A 473 -8.30 -22.06 -5.07
C THR A 473 -7.67 -23.38 -5.56
N SER A 474 -8.29 -24.52 -5.22
CA SER A 474 -7.85 -25.84 -5.71
C SER A 474 -8.00 -25.98 -7.22
N ASP A 475 -9.04 -25.39 -7.83
CA ASP A 475 -9.22 -25.42 -9.28
C ASP A 475 -8.11 -24.63 -9.98
N LEU A 476 -7.76 -23.44 -9.47
CA LEU A 476 -6.67 -22.62 -10.01
C LEU A 476 -5.33 -23.36 -9.95
N LEU A 477 -5.02 -23.98 -8.80
CA LEU A 477 -3.78 -24.74 -8.61
C LEU A 477 -3.73 -26.02 -9.46
N ALA A 478 -4.85 -26.72 -9.60
CA ALA A 478 -4.94 -27.93 -10.43
C ALA A 478 -4.83 -27.59 -11.92
N CYS A 479 -5.45 -26.50 -12.37
CA CYS A 479 -5.30 -25.99 -13.72
C CYS A 479 -3.84 -25.57 -14.00
N ALA A 480 -3.23 -24.77 -13.11
CA ALA A 480 -1.83 -24.36 -13.24
C ALA A 480 -0.89 -25.57 -13.35
N LYS A 481 -1.12 -26.62 -12.54
CA LYS A 481 -0.38 -27.89 -12.61
C LYS A 481 -0.58 -28.59 -13.95
N ALA A 482 -1.80 -28.69 -14.45
CA ALA A 482 -2.10 -29.32 -15.73
C ALA A 482 -1.47 -28.55 -16.92
N GLN A 483 -1.39 -27.24 -16.83
CA GLN A 483 -0.75 -26.35 -17.79
C GLN A 483 0.77 -26.21 -17.57
N ASN A 484 1.36 -26.91 -16.60
CA ASN A 484 2.76 -26.77 -16.20
C ASN A 484 3.21 -25.30 -16.02
N THR A 485 2.38 -24.51 -15.34
CA THR A 485 2.54 -23.05 -15.20
C THR A 485 2.96 -22.69 -13.78
N THR A 486 3.93 -21.79 -13.66
CA THR A 486 4.45 -21.28 -12.38
C THR A 486 4.26 -19.77 -12.27
N PHE A 487 3.94 -19.29 -11.08
CA PHE A 487 3.73 -17.86 -10.81
C PHE A 487 5.01 -17.16 -10.33
N GLN A 488 5.12 -15.87 -10.65
CA GLN A 488 6.17 -14.97 -10.21
C GLN A 488 5.54 -13.68 -9.67
N ALA A 489 6.19 -13.06 -8.68
CA ALA A 489 5.75 -11.76 -8.18
C ALA A 489 5.74 -10.72 -9.32
N GLY A 490 4.65 -9.95 -9.40
CA GLY A 490 4.40 -9.02 -10.49
C GLY A 490 3.72 -9.63 -11.72
N ASP A 491 3.40 -10.93 -11.73
CA ASP A 491 2.58 -11.51 -12.79
C ASP A 491 1.19 -10.84 -12.84
N ILE A 492 0.67 -10.66 -14.05
CA ILE A 492 -0.73 -10.30 -14.30
C ILE A 492 -1.47 -11.63 -14.51
N LEU A 493 -2.39 -11.95 -13.60
CA LEU A 493 -3.15 -13.21 -13.65
C LEU A 493 -4.39 -13.05 -14.53
N LEU A 494 -4.52 -13.88 -15.56
CA LEU A 494 -5.68 -13.91 -16.47
C LEU A 494 -6.43 -15.23 -16.27
N ILE A 495 -7.74 -15.18 -16.09
CA ILE A 495 -8.56 -16.34 -15.74
C ILE A 495 -9.70 -16.46 -16.74
N ARG A 496 -9.67 -17.53 -17.54
CA ARG A 496 -10.76 -17.83 -18.47
C ARG A 496 -11.80 -18.73 -17.80
N THR A 497 -12.92 -18.13 -17.43
CA THR A 497 -14.08 -18.75 -16.78
C THR A 497 -15.06 -19.35 -17.77
N GLY A 498 -14.98 -18.99 -19.06
CA GLY A 498 -15.88 -19.45 -20.11
C GLY A 498 -17.13 -18.59 -20.26
N TRP A 499 -17.23 -17.48 -19.53
CA TRP A 499 -18.36 -16.56 -19.58
C TRP A 499 -18.59 -16.02 -21.00
N LEU A 500 -17.52 -15.57 -21.68
CA LEU A 500 -17.62 -15.08 -23.07
C LEU A 500 -17.99 -16.19 -24.04
N SER A 501 -17.43 -17.39 -23.87
CA SER A 501 -17.78 -18.57 -24.67
C SER A 501 -19.28 -18.86 -24.60
N HIS A 502 -19.85 -18.83 -23.39
CA HIS A 502 -21.29 -18.99 -23.19
C HIS A 502 -22.08 -17.82 -23.76
N TYR A 503 -21.68 -16.57 -23.48
CA TYR A 503 -22.35 -15.38 -23.99
C TYR A 503 -22.46 -15.36 -25.52
N PHE A 504 -21.39 -15.72 -26.24
CA PHE A 504 -21.40 -15.78 -27.70
C PHE A 504 -22.27 -16.92 -28.26
N SER A 505 -22.54 -17.97 -27.47
CA SER A 505 -23.46 -19.05 -27.85
C SER A 505 -24.95 -18.65 -27.75
N LEU A 506 -25.28 -17.59 -27.00
CA LEU A 506 -26.65 -17.14 -26.80
C LEU A 506 -27.24 -16.46 -28.04
N THR A 507 -28.52 -16.72 -28.29
CA THR A 507 -29.31 -15.98 -29.28
C THR A 507 -29.54 -14.53 -28.85
N PRO A 508 -29.83 -13.60 -29.79
CA PRO A 508 -30.16 -12.22 -29.45
C PRO A 508 -31.30 -12.07 -28.43
N SER A 509 -32.33 -12.94 -28.51
CA SER A 509 -33.43 -12.92 -27.55
C SER A 509 -32.99 -13.34 -26.16
N GLN A 510 -32.12 -14.35 -26.03
CA GLN A 510 -31.57 -14.76 -24.74
C GLN A 510 -30.69 -13.68 -24.13
N LYS A 511 -29.85 -13.02 -24.94
CA LYS A 511 -29.05 -11.87 -24.50
C LYS A 511 -29.92 -10.73 -23.98
N ALA A 512 -31.00 -10.40 -24.70
CA ALA A 512 -31.95 -9.37 -24.29
C ALA A 512 -32.75 -9.72 -23.03
N THR A 513 -33.01 -11.01 -22.79
CA THR A 513 -33.62 -11.46 -21.53
C THR A 513 -32.62 -11.32 -20.38
N GLN A 514 -31.38 -11.77 -20.58
CA GLN A 514 -30.33 -11.70 -19.56
C GLN A 514 -30.01 -10.26 -19.16
N SER A 515 -29.93 -9.34 -20.11
CA SER A 515 -29.59 -7.93 -19.85
C SER A 515 -30.66 -7.18 -19.06
N LYS A 516 -31.89 -7.71 -18.98
CA LYS A 516 -33.03 -7.12 -18.28
C LYS A 516 -33.21 -7.65 -16.85
N LEU A 517 -32.39 -8.61 -16.43
CA LEU A 517 -32.42 -9.09 -15.07
C LEU A 517 -32.04 -7.95 -14.11
N ASN A 518 -32.68 -7.93 -12.94
CA ASN A 518 -32.24 -7.09 -11.84
C ASN A 518 -30.92 -7.62 -11.28
N LEU A 519 -30.16 -6.76 -10.59
CA LEU A 519 -28.84 -7.09 -10.03
C LEU A 519 -28.83 -8.38 -9.19
N ASP A 520 -29.87 -8.57 -8.38
CA ASP A 520 -30.09 -9.71 -7.48
C ASP A 520 -30.51 -11.00 -8.20
N ALA A 521 -31.01 -10.89 -9.44
CA ALA A 521 -31.42 -12.02 -10.27
C ALA A 521 -30.29 -12.54 -11.19
N HIS A 522 -29.18 -11.80 -11.29
CA HIS A 522 -27.98 -12.28 -11.97
C HIS A 522 -27.30 -13.40 -11.16
N ALA A 523 -26.67 -14.34 -11.86
CA ALA A 523 -25.89 -15.42 -11.26
C ALA A 523 -24.77 -15.83 -12.22
N TYR A 524 -23.52 -15.87 -11.75
CA TYR A 524 -22.36 -16.09 -12.60
C TYR A 524 -21.29 -16.94 -11.94
N ALA A 525 -20.60 -17.73 -12.75
CA ALA A 525 -19.39 -18.41 -12.34
C ALA A 525 -18.25 -17.41 -12.18
N GLY A 526 -17.43 -17.59 -11.15
CA GLY A 526 -16.24 -16.78 -10.92
C GLY A 526 -15.49 -17.23 -9.69
N LEU A 527 -14.47 -16.47 -9.28
CA LEU A 527 -13.60 -16.86 -8.17
C LEU A 527 -14.37 -16.87 -6.84
N GLU A 528 -14.12 -17.87 -6.00
CA GLU A 528 -14.63 -17.86 -4.63
C GLU A 528 -13.97 -16.74 -3.79
N ALA A 529 -14.72 -16.12 -2.88
CA ALA A 529 -14.18 -15.08 -1.99
C ALA A 529 -13.62 -15.64 -0.66
N SER A 530 -13.11 -16.88 -0.70
CA SER A 530 -12.59 -17.60 0.48
C SER A 530 -11.26 -17.02 0.97
N ASP A 531 -10.91 -17.29 2.23
CA ASP A 531 -9.58 -16.94 2.76
C ASP A 531 -8.46 -17.63 1.97
N ALA A 532 -8.67 -18.86 1.51
CA ALA A 532 -7.69 -19.58 0.69
C ALA A 532 -7.47 -18.88 -0.67
N MET A 533 -8.52 -18.34 -1.28
CA MET A 533 -8.39 -17.57 -2.53
C MET A 533 -7.66 -16.26 -2.28
N LYS A 534 -7.98 -15.58 -1.17
CA LYS A 534 -7.30 -14.36 -0.74
C LYS A 534 -5.82 -14.61 -0.46
N ASP A 535 -5.47 -15.71 0.19
CA ASP A 535 -4.08 -16.15 0.40
C ASP A 535 -3.38 -16.42 -0.94
N PHE A 536 -4.02 -17.15 -1.85
CA PHE A 536 -3.46 -17.42 -3.18
C PHE A 536 -3.17 -16.14 -3.97
N LEU A 537 -4.14 -15.23 -4.06
CA LEU A 537 -3.97 -13.96 -4.80
C LEU A 537 -2.95 -13.04 -4.13
N HIS A 538 -2.91 -13.03 -2.80
CA HIS A 538 -2.00 -12.17 -2.07
C HIS A 538 -0.56 -12.70 -2.08
N ASP A 539 -0.35 -13.96 -1.70
CA ASP A 539 0.97 -14.55 -1.46
C ASP A 539 1.76 -14.79 -2.75
N ASN A 540 1.09 -14.87 -3.90
CA ASN A 540 1.77 -14.87 -5.20
C ASN A 540 2.16 -13.47 -5.67
N TYR A 541 1.68 -12.41 -5.02
CA TYR A 541 2.00 -11.02 -5.35
C TYR A 541 1.72 -10.66 -6.82
N PHE A 542 0.54 -11.03 -7.32
CA PHE A 542 0.09 -10.62 -8.66
C PHE A 542 -0.06 -9.09 -8.73
N ALA A 543 0.44 -8.50 -9.83
CA ALA A 543 0.34 -7.06 -10.07
C ALA A 543 -1.11 -6.62 -10.34
N ALA A 544 -1.88 -7.49 -11.00
CA ALA A 544 -3.30 -7.33 -11.31
C ALA A 544 -3.95 -8.70 -11.54
N ALA A 545 -5.27 -8.77 -11.43
CA ALA A 545 -6.04 -9.97 -11.75
C ALA A 545 -7.18 -9.65 -12.72
N VAL A 546 -7.36 -10.51 -13.70
CA VAL A 546 -8.21 -10.28 -14.86
C VAL A 546 -9.03 -11.53 -15.17
N CYS A 547 -10.25 -11.35 -15.63
CA CYS A 547 -11.14 -12.43 -16.06
C CYS A 547 -11.95 -12.07 -17.33
N ASP A 548 -12.57 -13.09 -17.91
CA ASP A 548 -13.50 -12.97 -19.03
C ASP A 548 -14.98 -12.83 -18.59
N ASN A 549 -15.28 -12.89 -17.28
CA ASN A 549 -16.65 -12.70 -16.77
C ASN A 549 -16.92 -11.22 -16.47
N ALA A 550 -18.15 -10.92 -16.04
CA ALA A 550 -18.65 -9.55 -15.87
C ALA A 550 -18.60 -9.01 -14.43
N ASN A 551 -18.00 -9.76 -13.50
CA ASN A 551 -18.06 -9.45 -12.07
C ASN A 551 -16.90 -10.03 -11.23
N PHE A 552 -15.85 -10.54 -11.88
CA PHE A 552 -14.64 -11.21 -11.36
C PHE A 552 -14.87 -12.44 -10.46
N GLU A 553 -15.45 -12.24 -9.28
CA GLU A 553 -15.77 -13.30 -8.31
C GLU A 553 -17.04 -14.10 -8.69
N ALA A 554 -17.47 -15.07 -7.90
CA ALA A 554 -18.77 -15.72 -8.12
C ALA A 554 -19.90 -14.76 -7.73
N TRP A 555 -20.95 -14.68 -8.56
CA TRP A 555 -22.11 -13.81 -8.29
C TRP A 555 -23.37 -14.62 -7.93
N PRO A 556 -24.12 -14.22 -6.89
CA PRO A 556 -23.79 -13.17 -5.92
C PRO A 556 -22.70 -13.61 -4.93
N PRO A 557 -21.87 -12.67 -4.41
CA PRO A 557 -20.94 -12.98 -3.34
C PRO A 557 -21.70 -13.21 -2.01
N PRO A 558 -21.07 -13.88 -1.01
CA PRO A 558 -21.68 -14.06 0.32
C PRO A 558 -22.11 -12.74 0.97
N SER A 559 -21.28 -11.70 0.82
CA SER A 559 -21.59 -10.31 1.12
C SER A 559 -20.66 -9.39 0.35
N LEU A 560 -21.02 -8.11 0.22
CA LEU A 560 -20.12 -7.11 -0.38
C LEU A 560 -18.85 -6.92 0.48
N GLN A 561 -18.97 -7.02 1.81
CA GLN A 561 -17.84 -6.91 2.74
C GLN A 561 -16.82 -8.04 2.55
N GLU A 562 -17.28 -9.24 2.23
CA GLU A 562 -16.41 -10.41 2.08
C GLU A 562 -15.92 -10.63 0.64
N SER A 563 -16.42 -9.83 -0.30
CA SER A 563 -16.11 -9.90 -1.72
C SER A 563 -14.61 -9.79 -2.02
N LEU A 564 -14.19 -10.29 -3.17
CA LEU A 564 -12.81 -10.06 -3.66
C LEU A 564 -12.61 -8.58 -4.02
N HIS A 565 -13.63 -7.90 -4.55
CA HIS A 565 -13.58 -6.46 -4.78
C HIS A 565 -13.21 -5.66 -3.54
N ALA A 566 -13.80 -6.00 -2.38
CA ALA A 566 -13.57 -5.32 -1.11
C ALA A 566 -12.15 -5.48 -0.57
N CYS A 567 -11.39 -6.51 -0.95
CA CYS A 567 -9.98 -6.63 -0.55
C CYS A 567 -8.99 -6.21 -1.63
N LEU A 568 -9.25 -6.56 -2.90
CA LEU A 568 -8.32 -6.30 -4.00
C LEU A 568 -8.11 -4.81 -4.22
N LEU A 569 -9.21 -4.05 -4.41
CA LEU A 569 -9.12 -2.65 -4.78
C LEU A 569 -8.72 -1.76 -3.59
N PRO A 570 -9.50 -1.65 -2.49
CA PRO A 570 -9.23 -0.68 -1.44
C PRO A 570 -8.15 -1.14 -0.45
N LEU A 571 -8.02 -2.45 -0.16
CA LEU A 571 -7.05 -2.92 0.84
C LEU A 571 -5.68 -3.17 0.23
N TRP A 572 -5.59 -3.75 -0.95
CA TRP A 572 -4.31 -4.16 -1.53
C TRP A 572 -3.81 -3.28 -2.67
N GLY A 573 -4.68 -2.46 -3.27
CA GLY A 573 -4.35 -1.75 -4.48
C GLY A 573 -4.04 -2.70 -5.63
N MET A 574 -4.76 -3.82 -5.74
CA MET A 574 -4.64 -4.77 -6.85
C MET A 574 -5.74 -4.49 -7.89
N PRO A 575 -5.39 -4.04 -9.11
CA PRO A 575 -6.36 -3.82 -10.18
C PRO A 575 -7.16 -5.08 -10.53
N ILE A 576 -8.43 -4.87 -10.88
CA ILE A 576 -9.35 -5.90 -11.40
C ILE A 576 -9.65 -5.58 -12.86
N GLY A 577 -9.55 -6.59 -13.73
CA GLY A 577 -10.01 -6.52 -15.11
C GLY A 577 -11.17 -7.47 -15.36
N GLU A 578 -12.22 -6.97 -16.01
CA GLU A 578 -13.43 -7.72 -16.32
C GLU A 578 -13.72 -7.70 -17.82
N LEU A 579 -14.39 -8.75 -18.30
CA LEU A 579 -14.81 -8.92 -19.70
C LEU A 579 -13.66 -8.87 -20.71
N TRP A 580 -12.46 -9.32 -20.34
CA TRP A 580 -11.36 -9.43 -21.32
C TRP A 580 -11.62 -10.59 -22.30
N ASP A 581 -11.35 -10.39 -23.59
CA ASP A 581 -11.49 -11.43 -24.61
C ASP A 581 -10.34 -12.43 -24.52
N LEU A 582 -10.57 -13.50 -23.77
CA LEU A 582 -9.61 -14.59 -23.58
C LEU A 582 -9.84 -15.77 -24.55
N GLU A 583 -10.83 -15.71 -25.45
CA GLU A 583 -11.17 -16.86 -26.32
C GLU A 583 -10.06 -17.14 -27.34
N ARG A 584 -9.54 -16.09 -28.00
CA ARG A 584 -8.40 -16.25 -28.92
C ARG A 584 -7.13 -16.57 -28.16
N LEU A 585 -6.89 -15.91 -27.02
CA LEU A 585 -5.70 -16.13 -26.21
C LEU A 585 -5.60 -17.58 -25.72
N GLY A 586 -6.69 -18.17 -25.23
CA GLY A 586 -6.74 -19.57 -24.80
C GLY A 586 -6.39 -20.56 -25.91
N ARG A 587 -6.88 -20.31 -27.15
CA ARG A 587 -6.50 -21.13 -28.32
C ARG A 587 -5.01 -21.02 -28.64
N VAL A 588 -4.47 -19.80 -28.69
CA VAL A 588 -3.05 -19.57 -28.97
C VAL A 588 -2.16 -20.20 -27.90
N CYS A 589 -2.51 -20.07 -26.62
CA CYS A 589 -1.78 -20.70 -25.52
C CYS A 589 -1.78 -22.24 -25.65
N LYS A 590 -2.93 -22.82 -25.99
CA LYS A 590 -3.07 -24.26 -26.20
C LYS A 590 -2.26 -24.76 -27.40
N GLU A 591 -2.30 -24.05 -28.52
CA GLU A 591 -1.54 -24.41 -29.73
C GLU A 591 -0.02 -24.36 -29.51
N LYS A 592 0.45 -23.43 -28.68
CA LYS A 592 1.87 -23.28 -28.35
C LYS A 592 2.32 -24.10 -27.13
N GLU A 593 1.39 -24.72 -26.41
CA GLU A 593 1.63 -25.31 -25.09
C GLU A 593 2.39 -24.33 -24.17
N ARG A 594 1.97 -23.06 -24.18
CA ARG A 594 2.58 -21.98 -23.38
C ARG A 594 1.50 -21.02 -22.87
N TRP A 595 1.44 -20.85 -21.56
CA TRP A 595 0.42 -20.04 -20.87
C TRP A 595 0.99 -18.76 -20.26
N THR A 596 2.21 -18.39 -20.67
CA THR A 596 2.85 -17.12 -20.33
C THR A 596 3.13 -16.31 -21.59
N PHE A 597 2.96 -15.00 -21.47
CA PHE A 597 3.12 -14.02 -22.55
C PHE A 597 3.47 -12.66 -21.95
N LEU A 598 3.91 -11.71 -22.76
CA LEU A 598 3.97 -10.31 -22.34
C LEU A 598 2.58 -9.70 -22.49
N VAL A 599 2.08 -9.02 -21.48
CA VAL A 599 0.86 -8.20 -21.54
C VAL A 599 1.25 -6.75 -21.59
N THR A 600 0.62 -6.00 -22.51
CA THR A 600 0.66 -4.54 -22.55
C THR A 600 -0.76 -4.00 -22.46
N SER A 601 -1.00 -2.97 -21.67
CA SER A 601 -2.28 -2.27 -21.58
C SER A 601 -2.03 -0.77 -21.40
N ALA A 602 -2.80 0.04 -22.11
CA ALA A 602 -2.69 1.49 -22.12
C ALA A 602 -4.09 2.10 -21.90
N PRO A 603 -4.57 2.17 -20.64
CA PRO A 603 -5.86 2.76 -20.34
C PRO A 603 -5.91 4.23 -20.76
N GLY A 604 -7.13 4.71 -21.05
CA GLY A 604 -7.35 6.10 -21.43
C GLY A 604 -6.89 7.07 -20.33
N ASN A 605 -6.17 8.12 -20.71
CA ASN A 605 -5.73 9.18 -19.80
C ASN A 605 -6.89 10.13 -19.48
N VAL A 606 -7.80 9.67 -18.61
CA VAL A 606 -8.98 10.44 -18.15
C VAL A 606 -8.71 10.91 -16.72
N PRO A 607 -8.42 12.21 -16.50
CA PRO A 607 -8.09 12.74 -15.18
C PRO A 607 -9.17 12.45 -14.14
N GLY A 608 -8.83 11.73 -13.07
CA GLY A 608 -9.77 11.34 -12.02
C GLY A 608 -10.76 10.24 -12.43
N GLY A 609 -10.56 9.58 -13.58
CA GLY A 609 -11.45 8.54 -14.09
C GLY A 609 -11.53 7.32 -13.17
N VAL A 610 -12.72 6.73 -13.05
CA VAL A 610 -12.97 5.55 -12.17
C VAL A 610 -12.44 4.25 -12.75
N GLY A 611 -12.42 4.14 -14.07
CA GLY A 611 -11.98 2.95 -14.81
C GLY A 611 -11.83 3.29 -16.29
N SER A 612 -11.39 2.35 -17.09
CA SER A 612 -11.15 2.56 -18.53
C SER A 612 -11.18 1.25 -19.31
N PRO A 613 -11.54 1.26 -20.60
CA PRO A 613 -11.19 0.17 -21.50
C PRO A 613 -9.68 -0.12 -21.43
N PRO A 614 -9.25 -1.39 -21.43
CA PRO A 614 -7.87 -1.72 -21.12
C PRO A 614 -6.92 -1.45 -22.29
N ASN A 615 -7.37 -1.52 -23.54
CA ASN A 615 -6.52 -1.43 -24.73
C ASN A 615 -5.31 -2.38 -24.58
N ALA A 616 -5.64 -3.66 -24.38
CA ALA A 616 -4.73 -4.70 -23.96
C ALA A 616 -4.35 -5.66 -25.09
N LEU A 617 -3.07 -6.04 -25.08
CA LEU A 617 -2.48 -7.00 -26.01
C LEU A 617 -1.70 -8.05 -25.23
N ALA A 618 -1.74 -9.30 -25.70
CA ALA A 618 -0.78 -10.35 -25.36
C ALA A 618 0.20 -10.56 -26.52
N LEU A 619 1.50 -10.64 -26.21
CA LEU A 619 2.58 -10.80 -27.19
C LEU A 619 3.39 -12.07 -26.89
N PHE A 620 3.67 -12.86 -27.94
CA PHE A 620 4.33 -14.17 -27.88
C PHE A 620 5.66 -14.27 -28.61
#